data_AF-A0A534E6M4-F1
#
_entry.id   AF-A0A534E6M4-F1
#
_cell.length_a   1.000
_cell.length_b   1.000
_cell.length_c   1.000
_cell.angle_alpha   90.00
_cell.angle_beta   90.00
_cell.angle_gamma   90.00
#
_symmetry.space_group_name_H-M   'P 1'
#
loop_
_entity.id
_entity.type
_entity.pdbx_description
1 polymer ?
#
loop_
_entity_poly.entity_id
_entity_poly.type
_entity_poly.pdbx_seq_one_letter_code
_entity_poly.pdbx_strand_id
1 'polypeptide(L)'
;MPRSRRYFDSQPQPVIDVTRLVARLMKGRLPTGVDRVCLTYVQRYANRARAALHRGPFNIILPAAASRQLFALLLEPPRNLTRRVVALVARAALFAWRDRSCAGSMLLNIGHSGPEQPQYVAWLRRRGLRPVFMIHDVIPVTHPEYCRPPERQRHMRRL
;
A
#
# COMPACT_ATOMS: atom_id res chain seq x y z
N MET A 1 -13.55 -14.19 26.62
CA MET A 1 -13.30 -14.66 25.24
C MET A 1 -13.16 -13.43 24.33
N PRO A 2 -12.00 -13.20 23.67
CA PRO A 2 -11.64 -11.86 23.21
C PRO A 2 -12.31 -11.48 21.86
N ARG A 3 -12.93 -10.30 21.85
CA ARG A 3 -13.68 -9.63 20.77
C ARG A 3 -12.84 -9.18 19.55
N SER A 4 -11.64 -9.73 19.32
CA SER A 4 -10.69 -9.15 18.34
C SER A 4 -10.90 -9.56 16.87
N ARG A 5 -11.85 -10.46 16.56
CA ARG A 5 -11.92 -11.10 15.24
C ARG A 5 -12.86 -10.48 14.19
N ARG A 6 -13.33 -9.23 14.32
CA ARG A 6 -14.42 -8.74 13.43
C ARG A 6 -14.36 -7.34 12.86
N TYR A 7 -13.44 -6.44 13.25
CA TYR A 7 -13.48 -5.07 12.71
C TYR A 7 -13.18 -5.04 11.20
N PHE A 8 -12.09 -5.68 10.76
CA PHE A 8 -11.71 -5.72 9.34
C PHE A 8 -12.67 -6.49 8.46
N ASP A 9 -13.25 -7.58 8.97
CA ASP A 9 -14.17 -8.43 8.21
C ASP A 9 -15.55 -7.80 8.02
N SER A 10 -15.89 -6.81 8.86
CA SER A 10 -17.16 -6.07 8.83
C SER A 10 -17.05 -4.69 8.15
N GLN A 11 -15.86 -4.27 7.74
CA GLN A 11 -15.68 -3.00 7.02
C GLN A 11 -15.93 -3.17 5.51
N PRO A 12 -16.25 -2.06 4.79
CA PRO A 12 -16.19 -2.02 3.34
C PRO A 12 -14.84 -2.51 2.82
N GLN A 13 -14.82 -2.99 1.58
CA GLN A 13 -13.68 -3.65 0.96
C GLN A 13 -12.33 -2.95 1.25
N PRO A 14 -11.42 -3.52 2.07
CA PRO A 14 -10.21 -2.83 2.49
C PRO A 14 -9.30 -2.55 1.29
N VAL A 15 -8.53 -1.47 1.39
CA VAL A 15 -7.53 -1.09 0.38
C VAL A 15 -6.15 -1.21 1.01
N ILE A 16 -5.20 -1.83 0.32
CA ILE A 16 -3.82 -1.98 0.79
C ILE A 16 -2.91 -1.16 -0.12
N ASP A 17 -2.14 -0.24 0.47
CA ASP A 17 -1.07 0.44 -0.25
C ASP A 17 0.09 -0.53 -0.47
N VAL A 18 0.34 -0.86 -1.75
CA VAL A 18 1.43 -1.75 -2.16
C VAL A 18 2.52 -1.00 -2.94
N THR A 19 2.52 0.33 -2.89
CA THR A 19 3.41 1.19 -3.68
C THR A 19 4.88 0.88 -3.41
N ARG A 20 5.26 0.84 -2.13
CA ARG A 20 6.62 0.49 -1.70
C ARG A 20 7.03 -0.90 -2.18
N LEU A 21 6.16 -1.88 -1.96
CA LEU A 21 6.41 -3.28 -2.26
C LEU A 21 6.63 -3.48 -3.76
N VAL A 22 5.73 -2.94 -4.59
CA VAL A 22 5.86 -2.92 -6.05
C VAL A 22 7.17 -2.23 -6.48
N ALA A 23 7.46 -1.04 -5.97
CA ALA A 23 8.64 -0.28 -6.35
C ALA A 23 9.96 -0.99 -5.98
N ARG A 24 9.99 -1.75 -4.88
CA ARG A 24 11.17 -2.53 -4.48
C ARG A 24 11.35 -3.77 -5.35
N LEU A 25 10.29 -4.55 -5.55
CA LEU A 25 10.37 -5.77 -6.35
C LEU A 25 10.70 -5.46 -7.82
N MET A 26 10.14 -4.38 -8.39
CA MET A 26 10.50 -3.92 -9.74
C MET A 26 11.97 -3.52 -9.88
N LYS A 27 12.63 -3.12 -8.77
CA LYS A 27 14.07 -2.82 -8.72
C LYS A 27 14.93 -4.05 -8.43
N GLY A 28 14.35 -5.25 -8.41
CA GLY A 28 15.05 -6.48 -8.06
C GLY A 28 15.53 -6.53 -6.60
N ARG A 29 14.96 -5.71 -5.71
CA ARG A 29 15.37 -5.65 -4.31
C ARG A 29 14.60 -6.67 -3.48
N LEU A 30 15.30 -7.37 -2.59
CA LEU A 30 14.67 -8.29 -1.65
C LEU A 30 13.72 -7.54 -0.67
N PRO A 31 12.62 -8.19 -0.24
CA PRO A 31 11.72 -7.67 0.78
C PRO A 31 12.43 -7.48 2.14
N THR A 32 12.31 -6.28 2.71
CA THR A 32 12.73 -5.98 4.09
C THR A 32 11.64 -6.41 5.09
N GLY A 33 11.89 -6.25 6.40
CA GLY A 33 10.89 -6.54 7.45
C GLY A 33 9.52 -5.89 7.18
N VAL A 34 9.51 -4.58 6.89
CA VAL A 34 8.30 -3.84 6.47
C VAL A 34 7.58 -4.48 5.27
N ASP A 35 8.32 -4.90 4.26
CA ASP A 35 7.75 -5.47 3.04
C ASP A 35 7.16 -6.87 3.30
N ARG A 36 7.77 -7.65 4.21
CA ARG A 36 7.23 -8.95 4.67
C ARG A 36 5.91 -8.80 5.42
N VAL A 37 5.77 -7.76 6.24
CA VAL A 37 4.48 -7.44 6.88
C VAL A 37 3.44 -7.11 5.81
N CYS A 38 3.78 -6.26 4.83
CA CYS A 38 2.88 -5.94 3.72
C CYS A 38 2.47 -7.20 2.94
N LEU A 39 3.41 -8.09 2.61
CA LEU A 39 3.13 -9.37 1.95
C LEU A 39 2.20 -10.27 2.77
N THR A 40 2.31 -10.28 4.10
CA THR A 40 1.42 -11.05 4.98
C THR A 40 -0.02 -10.54 4.90
N TYR A 41 -0.22 -9.21 4.89
CA TYR A 41 -1.54 -8.61 4.69
C TYR A 41 -2.09 -8.89 3.29
N VAL A 42 -1.23 -8.79 2.26
CA VAL A 42 -1.59 -9.15 0.89
C VAL A 42 -2.04 -10.61 0.82
N GLN A 43 -1.28 -11.54 1.39
CA GLN A 43 -1.63 -12.96 1.41
C GLN A 43 -2.96 -13.21 2.13
N ARG A 44 -3.17 -12.57 3.29
CA ARG A 44 -4.38 -12.75 4.10
C ARG A 44 -5.64 -12.18 3.42
N TYR A 45 -5.51 -11.04 2.75
CA TYR A 45 -6.66 -10.28 2.24
C TYR A 45 -6.75 -10.24 0.71
N ALA A 46 -5.92 -10.98 -0.03
CA ALA A 46 -5.87 -10.93 -1.50
C ALA A 46 -7.25 -11.03 -2.18
N ASN A 47 -8.13 -11.88 -1.65
CA ASN A 47 -9.46 -12.12 -2.22
C ASN A 47 -10.50 -11.04 -1.87
N ARG A 48 -10.24 -10.24 -0.84
CA ARG A 48 -11.18 -9.27 -0.27
C ARG A 48 -10.67 -7.83 -0.30
N ALA A 49 -9.41 -7.58 -0.64
CA ALA A 49 -8.84 -6.23 -0.68
C ALA A 49 -8.69 -5.70 -2.11
N ARG A 50 -8.60 -4.37 -2.22
CA ARG A 50 -8.12 -3.67 -3.43
C ARG A 50 -6.69 -3.17 -3.22
N ALA A 51 -5.93 -3.05 -4.30
CA ALA A 51 -4.58 -2.50 -4.27
C ALA A 51 -4.60 -0.99 -4.56
N ALA A 52 -3.92 -0.20 -3.74
CA ALA A 52 -3.62 1.19 -4.01
C ALA A 52 -2.15 1.35 -4.45
N LEU A 53 -1.95 2.22 -5.44
CA LEU A 53 -0.65 2.62 -5.96
C LEU A 53 -0.60 4.13 -6.08
N HIS A 54 0.52 4.73 -5.69
CA HIS A 54 0.79 6.14 -5.90
C HIS A 54 2.20 6.39 -6.48
N ARG A 55 2.33 7.39 -7.35
CA ARG A 55 3.61 7.81 -7.93
C ARG A 55 3.54 9.26 -8.36
N GLY A 56 4.13 10.16 -7.56
CA GLY A 56 4.07 11.60 -7.81
C GLY A 56 2.61 12.09 -7.84
N PRO A 57 2.11 12.68 -8.95
CA PRO A 57 0.71 13.10 -9.05
C PRO A 57 -0.26 11.94 -9.33
N PHE A 58 0.24 10.78 -9.74
CA PHE A 58 -0.61 9.64 -10.12
C PHE A 58 -1.02 8.83 -8.91
N ASN A 59 -2.33 8.67 -8.71
CA ASN A 59 -2.91 7.87 -7.64
C ASN A 59 -4.03 6.99 -8.21
N ILE A 60 -3.98 5.69 -7.95
CA ILE A 60 -4.95 4.73 -8.45
C ILE A 60 -5.29 3.68 -7.39
N ILE A 61 -6.57 3.30 -7.36
CA ILE A 61 -7.03 2.09 -6.70
C ILE A 61 -7.44 1.15 -7.82
N LEU A 62 -6.83 -0.03 -7.84
CA LEU A 62 -7.13 -1.02 -8.86
C LEU A 62 -8.52 -1.63 -8.60
N PRO A 63 -9.30 -1.94 -9.64
CA PRO A 63 -10.48 -2.78 -9.51
C PRO A 63 -10.16 -4.11 -8.82
N ALA A 64 -11.17 -4.76 -8.22
CA ALA A 64 -10.97 -5.99 -7.45
C ALA A 64 -10.25 -7.10 -8.26
N ALA A 65 -10.61 -7.29 -9.53
CA ALA A 65 -9.98 -8.28 -10.39
C ALA A 65 -8.50 -7.97 -10.66
N ALA A 66 -8.17 -6.71 -10.99
CA ALA A 66 -6.80 -6.27 -11.21
C ALA A 66 -5.97 -6.30 -9.91
N SER A 67 -6.59 -6.00 -8.77
CA SER A 67 -5.97 -6.09 -7.45
C SER A 67 -5.55 -7.53 -7.14
N ARG A 68 -6.44 -8.50 -7.37
CA ARG A 68 -6.12 -9.94 -7.20
C ARG A 68 -4.95 -10.37 -8.08
N GLN A 69 -4.94 -9.96 -9.35
CA GLN A 69 -3.82 -10.26 -10.25
C GLN A 69 -2.51 -9.63 -9.77
N LEU A 70 -2.55 -8.37 -9.30
CA LEU A 70 -1.37 -7.71 -8.75
C LEU A 70 -0.89 -8.44 -7.49
N PHE A 71 -1.78 -8.81 -6.58
CA PHE A 71 -1.41 -9.53 -5.37
C PHE A 71 -0.75 -10.89 -5.68
N ALA A 72 -1.27 -11.65 -6.65
CA ALA A 72 -0.61 -12.88 -7.09
C ALA A 72 0.81 -12.62 -7.61
N LEU A 73 1.01 -11.56 -8.42
CA LEU A 73 2.34 -11.17 -8.88
C LEU A 73 3.30 -10.76 -7.74
N LEU A 74 2.78 -10.24 -6.64
CA LEU A 74 3.59 -9.82 -5.49
C LEU A 74 3.95 -10.99 -4.57
N LEU A 75 3.04 -11.95 -4.42
CA LEU A 75 3.25 -13.17 -3.63
C LEU A 75 4.20 -14.14 -4.35
N GLU A 76 4.09 -14.24 -5.67
CA GLU A 76 4.92 -15.10 -6.51
C GLU A 76 5.54 -14.29 -7.67
N PRO A 77 6.62 -13.53 -7.41
CA PRO A 77 7.20 -12.64 -8.41
C PRO A 77 7.84 -13.41 -9.59
N PRO A 78 7.34 -13.26 -10.83
CA PRO A 78 7.97 -13.87 -11.99
C PRO A 78 9.19 -13.05 -12.45
N ARG A 79 10.07 -13.65 -13.26
CA ARG A 79 11.25 -12.95 -13.84
C ARG A 79 10.89 -11.67 -14.60
N ASN A 80 9.71 -11.61 -15.22
CA ASN A 80 9.20 -10.48 -15.98
C ASN A 80 8.20 -9.60 -15.20
N LEU A 81 8.30 -9.58 -13.86
CA LEU A 81 7.40 -8.85 -12.96
C LEU A 81 7.10 -7.42 -13.43
N THR A 82 8.13 -6.63 -13.68
CA THR A 82 8.00 -5.21 -14.07
C THR A 82 7.09 -5.04 -15.28
N ARG A 83 7.28 -5.84 -16.34
CA ARG A 83 6.46 -5.78 -17.56
C ARG A 83 5.00 -6.15 -17.25
N ARG A 84 4.78 -7.20 -16.44
CA ARG A 84 3.43 -7.66 -16.08
C ARG A 84 2.69 -6.66 -15.21
N VAL A 85 3.36 -6.07 -14.21
CA VAL A 85 2.79 -5.04 -13.34
C VAL A 85 2.45 -3.78 -14.14
N VAL A 86 3.35 -3.29 -14.99
CA VAL A 86 3.10 -2.10 -15.82
C VAL A 86 1.91 -2.34 -16.76
N ALA A 87 1.88 -3.48 -17.47
CA ALA A 87 0.77 -3.80 -18.36
C ALA A 87 -0.57 -3.91 -17.61
N LEU A 88 -0.57 -4.51 -16.43
CA LEU A 88 -1.76 -4.63 -15.57
C LEU A 88 -2.28 -3.27 -15.11
N VAL A 89 -1.38 -2.41 -14.59
CA VAL A 89 -1.74 -1.08 -14.10
C VAL A 89 -2.20 -0.18 -15.24
N ALA A 90 -1.52 -0.22 -16.39
CA ALA A 90 -1.93 0.53 -17.59
C ALA A 90 -3.33 0.14 -18.06
N ARG A 91 -3.61 -1.17 -18.16
CA ARG A 91 -4.94 -1.67 -18.51
C ARG A 91 -5.99 -1.25 -17.49
N ALA A 92 -5.71 -1.39 -16.20
CA ALA A 92 -6.63 -0.99 -15.15
C ALA A 92 -6.90 0.53 -15.15
N ALA A 93 -5.90 1.36 -15.48
CA ALA A 93 -6.05 2.81 -15.56
C ALA A 93 -7.06 3.23 -16.65
N LEU A 94 -7.07 2.55 -17.80
CA LEU A 94 -8.06 2.78 -18.87
C LEU A 94 -9.50 2.53 -18.42
N PHE A 95 -9.70 1.70 -17.38
CA PHE A 95 -11.02 1.36 -16.84
C PHE A 95 -11.27 1.92 -15.43
N ALA A 96 -10.34 2.69 -14.85
CA ALA A 96 -10.40 3.14 -13.46
C ALA A 96 -11.56 4.12 -13.18
N TRP A 97 -12.03 4.85 -14.18
CA TRP A 97 -13.21 5.71 -14.11
C TRP A 97 -14.53 4.98 -13.82
N ARG A 98 -14.65 3.68 -14.14
CA ARG A 98 -15.90 2.89 -14.00
C ARG A 98 -16.13 2.33 -12.59
N ASP A 99 -15.11 2.29 -11.74
CA ASP A 99 -15.17 1.64 -10.43
C ASP A 99 -14.73 2.60 -9.32
N ARG A 100 -15.67 3.45 -8.88
CA ARG A 100 -15.45 4.56 -7.94
C ARG A 100 -15.83 4.26 -6.49
N SER A 101 -16.47 3.13 -6.18
CA SER A 101 -16.96 2.84 -4.82
C SER A 101 -15.81 2.35 -3.92
N CYS A 102 -15.09 3.30 -3.32
CA CYS A 102 -14.17 3.05 -2.21
C CYS A 102 -14.50 3.91 -0.98
N ALA A 103 -15.57 4.70 -1.04
CA ALA A 103 -15.99 5.53 0.07
C ALA A 103 -16.27 4.68 1.32
N GLY A 104 -15.79 5.14 2.47
CA GLY A 104 -15.87 4.43 3.74
C GLY A 104 -14.85 3.28 3.90
N SER A 105 -14.14 2.88 2.84
CA SER A 105 -13.15 1.80 2.92
C SER A 105 -11.90 2.28 3.66
N MET A 106 -11.30 1.38 4.44
CA MET A 106 -10.02 1.65 5.09
C MET A 106 -8.88 1.49 4.10
N LEU A 107 -7.94 2.42 4.10
CA LEU A 107 -6.67 2.27 3.40
C LEU A 107 -5.56 1.93 4.39
N LEU A 108 -4.93 0.78 4.23
CA LEU A 108 -3.78 0.35 5.02
C LEU A 108 -2.49 0.77 4.34
N ASN A 109 -1.82 1.75 4.92
CA ASN A 109 -0.46 2.12 4.52
C ASN A 109 0.54 1.44 5.43
N ILE A 110 0.96 0.24 5.02
CA ILE A 110 1.97 -0.56 5.74
C ILE A 110 3.38 -0.12 5.32
N GLY A 111 3.57 0.35 4.09
CA GLY A 111 4.90 0.65 3.56
C GLY A 111 5.52 1.97 4.03
N HIS A 112 4.75 2.87 4.67
CA HIS A 112 5.12 4.28 4.90
C HIS A 112 5.59 4.99 3.63
N SER A 113 4.89 4.78 2.52
CA SER A 113 5.10 5.56 1.31
C SER A 113 3.96 6.54 1.14
N GLY A 114 4.28 7.80 0.86
CA GLY A 114 3.29 8.83 0.62
C GLY A 114 2.75 9.64 1.81
N PRO A 115 2.91 9.32 3.11
CA PRO A 115 2.42 10.23 4.16
C PRO A 115 3.13 11.60 4.10
N GLU A 116 4.36 11.64 3.59
CA GLU A 116 5.11 12.88 3.36
C GLU A 116 4.55 13.74 2.20
N GLN A 117 3.55 13.26 1.45
CA GLN A 117 2.99 13.92 0.27
C GLN A 117 1.56 14.40 0.57
N PRO A 118 1.36 15.70 0.89
CA PRO A 118 0.04 16.25 1.22
C PRO A 118 -1.02 15.99 0.14
N GLN A 119 -0.60 15.97 -1.13
CA GLN A 119 -1.44 15.66 -2.27
C GLN A 119 -2.04 14.24 -2.24
N TYR A 120 -1.29 13.26 -1.72
CA TYR A 120 -1.77 11.88 -1.60
C TYR A 120 -2.83 11.79 -0.51
N VAL A 121 -2.55 12.35 0.66
CA VAL A 121 -3.51 12.39 1.78
C VAL A 121 -4.79 13.14 1.39
N ALA A 122 -4.67 14.27 0.69
CA ALA A 122 -5.82 15.01 0.18
C ALA A 122 -6.63 14.21 -0.84
N TRP A 123 -5.97 13.44 -1.71
CA TRP A 123 -6.64 12.56 -2.66
C TRP A 123 -7.41 11.42 -1.97
N LEU A 124 -6.82 10.83 -0.92
CA LEU A 124 -7.47 9.79 -0.11
C LEU A 124 -8.74 10.33 0.55
N ARG A 125 -8.67 11.52 1.15
CA ARG A 125 -9.84 12.17 1.78
C ARG A 125 -10.93 12.49 0.75
N ARG A 126 -10.57 13.02 -0.42
CA ARG A 126 -11.52 13.29 -1.52
C ARG A 126 -12.20 12.03 -2.06
N ARG A 127 -11.54 10.87 -1.95
CA ARG A 127 -12.09 9.54 -2.31
C ARG A 127 -12.96 8.94 -1.19
N GLY A 128 -13.11 9.60 -0.05
CA GLY A 128 -13.86 9.09 1.10
C GLY A 128 -13.19 7.93 1.82
N LEU A 129 -11.88 7.73 1.63
CA LEU A 129 -11.13 6.66 2.29
C LEU A 129 -10.77 7.05 3.71
N ARG A 130 -10.64 6.04 4.57
CA ARG A 130 -10.17 6.16 5.95
C ARG A 130 -8.74 5.64 6.04
N PRO A 131 -7.71 6.48 5.84
CA PRO A 131 -6.32 6.02 5.87
C PRO A 131 -5.89 5.62 7.28
N VAL A 132 -5.18 4.51 7.38
CA VAL A 132 -4.56 3.97 8.58
C VAL A 132 -3.09 3.69 8.26
N PHE A 133 -2.20 4.39 8.94
CA PHE A 133 -0.76 4.28 8.75
C PHE A 133 -0.18 3.40 9.86
N MET A 134 0.49 2.31 9.50
CA MET A 134 1.06 1.37 10.48
C MET A 134 2.50 1.75 10.80
N ILE A 135 2.76 2.42 11.92
CA ILE A 135 4.11 2.75 12.40
C ILE A 135 4.86 1.45 12.77
N HIS A 136 6.06 1.24 12.20
CA HIS A 136 6.87 0.03 12.48
C HIS A 136 7.81 0.19 13.67
N ASP A 137 8.35 1.39 13.85
CA ASP A 137 9.21 1.75 14.96
C ASP A 137 9.06 3.25 15.27
N VAL A 138 9.40 3.61 16.51
CA VAL A 138 9.55 5.00 16.96
C VAL A 138 11.02 5.31 17.29
N ILE A 139 11.92 4.36 17.04
CA ILE A 139 13.37 4.48 17.26
C ILE A 139 13.92 5.73 16.57
N PRO A 140 13.55 6.06 15.31
CA PRO A 140 14.12 7.24 14.67
C PRO A 140 13.71 8.58 15.29
N VAL A 141 12.67 8.60 16.11
CA VAL A 141 12.25 9.78 16.90
C VAL A 141 12.88 9.77 18.28
N THR A 142 12.87 8.61 18.94
CA THR A 142 13.24 8.50 20.36
C THR A 142 14.74 8.30 20.58
N HIS A 143 15.42 7.59 19.68
CA HIS A 143 16.84 7.25 19.77
C HIS A 143 17.51 7.41 18.39
N PRO A 144 17.55 8.63 17.85
CA PRO A 144 18.03 8.89 16.50
C PRO A 144 19.53 8.61 16.30
N GLU A 145 20.31 8.43 17.36
CA GLU A 145 21.72 8.03 17.37
C GLU A 145 21.96 6.63 16.79
N TYR A 146 20.94 5.76 16.79
CA TYR A 146 21.02 4.43 16.16
C TYR A 146 20.59 4.43 14.69
N CYS A 147 20.18 5.59 14.15
CA CYS A 147 19.76 5.72 12.75
C CYS A 147 20.88 6.26 11.87
N ARG A 148 20.88 5.87 10.59
CA ARG A 148 21.84 6.43 9.62
C ARG A 148 21.57 7.94 9.45
N PRO A 149 22.60 8.79 9.31
CA PRO A 149 22.44 10.25 9.28
C PRO A 149 21.35 10.80 8.31
N PRO A 150 21.14 10.25 7.09
CA PRO A 150 20.08 10.73 6.20
C PRO A 150 18.68 10.12 6.45
N GLU A 151 18.49 9.31 7.50
CA GLU A 151 17.19 8.71 7.87
C GLU A 151 16.40 9.56 8.87
N ARG A 152 17.08 10.31 9.75
CA ARG A 152 16.43 11.22 10.73
C ARG A 152 15.48 12.22 10.08
N GLN A 153 15.95 12.97 9.08
CA GLN A 153 15.14 13.96 8.35
C GLN A 153 14.00 13.33 7.54
N ARG A 154 14.15 12.08 7.07
CA ARG A 154 13.11 11.39 6.32
C ARG A 154 12.01 10.85 7.23
N HIS A 155 12.35 10.45 8.45
CA HIS A 155 11.38 9.91 9.38
C HIS A 155 10.50 11.01 10.00
N MET A 156 11.07 12.17 10.35
CA MET A 156 10.29 13.31 10.85
C MET A 156 9.27 13.86 9.84
N ARG A 157 9.47 13.66 8.53
CA ARG A 157 8.48 14.07 7.51
C ARG A 157 7.36 13.06 7.29
N ARG A 158 7.46 11.87 7.89
CA ARG A 158 6.51 10.75 7.70
C ARG A 158 5.53 10.58 8.85
N LEU A 159 5.85 11.14 10.01
CA LEU A 159 4.93 11.32 11.14
C LEU A 159 4.18 12.64 10.99
#